data_AF-A0A358AUT1-F1
#
_entry.id   AF-A0A358AUT1-F1
#
_cell.length_a   1.000
_cell.length_b   1.000
_cell.length_c   1.000
_cell.angle_alpha   90.00
_cell.angle_beta   90.00
_cell.angle_gamma   90.00
#
_symmetry.space_group_name_H-M   'P 1'
#
loop_
_entity.id
_entity.type
_entity.pdbx_description
1 polymer ?
#
loop_
_entity_poly.entity_id
_entity_poly.type
_entity_poly.pdbx_seq_one_letter_code
_entity_poly.pdbx_strand_id
1 'polypeptide(L)'
;MAIYGPARTDGYTIDFRSESTGSWGGGGTVEVPDPTMAAGTTRQIIQAHPGRSFDVYKQWKDASGNVVREELYYKDVYDPKPAKVAVGTAAAAPVVPVEEAPAPVVEQPAPVEEPPAPVVEQPPVTPDPAV
;
A
#
# COMPACT_ATOMS: atom_id res chain seq x y z
N MET A 1 -31.33 -35.62 13.05
CA MET A 1 -31.81 -34.72 11.97
C MET A 1 -31.01 -35.09 10.72
N ALA A 2 -31.60 -35.90 9.84
CA ALA A 2 -30.91 -36.38 8.63
C ALA A 2 -31.06 -35.31 7.54
N ILE A 3 -29.93 -34.80 7.04
CA ILE A 3 -29.88 -33.72 6.05
C ILE A 3 -30.32 -34.21 4.65
N TYR A 4 -30.39 -35.52 4.44
CA TYR A 4 -30.62 -36.14 3.13
C TYR A 4 -31.83 -37.08 3.12
N GLY A 5 -33.01 -36.54 3.41
CA GLY A 5 -34.31 -37.18 3.18
C GLY A 5 -34.60 -38.46 3.98
N PRO A 6 -35.84 -38.97 3.93
CA PRO A 6 -36.18 -40.26 4.51
C PRO A 6 -35.47 -41.39 3.75
N ALA A 7 -35.27 -42.53 4.41
CA ALA A 7 -34.79 -43.74 3.76
C ALA A 7 -35.68 -44.06 2.54
N ARG A 8 -35.06 -44.46 1.43
CA ARG A 8 -35.80 -44.91 0.25
C ARG A 8 -36.58 -46.18 0.60
N THR A 9 -37.58 -46.52 -0.22
CA THR A 9 -38.40 -47.74 -0.12
C THR A 9 -37.59 -49.03 0.03
N ASP A 10 -36.32 -48.98 -0.36
CA ASP A 10 -35.38 -50.09 -0.42
C ASP A 10 -34.52 -50.19 0.86
N GLY A 11 -34.77 -49.34 1.87
CA GLY A 11 -34.04 -49.29 3.14
C GLY A 11 -32.72 -48.52 3.10
N TYR A 12 -32.30 -48.03 1.93
CA TYR A 12 -31.06 -47.27 1.76
C TYR A 12 -31.26 -45.76 1.87
N THR A 13 -30.30 -45.08 2.48
CA THR A 13 -30.19 -43.62 2.50
C THR A 13 -29.11 -43.18 1.52
N ILE A 14 -29.30 -42.05 0.84
CA ILE A 14 -28.29 -41.50 -0.06
C ILE A 14 -27.64 -40.31 0.61
N ASP A 15 -26.33 -40.33 0.72
CA ASP A 15 -25.50 -39.24 1.22
C ASP A 15 -24.55 -38.76 0.12
N PHE A 16 -24.08 -37.53 0.21
CA PHE A 16 -23.10 -36.96 -0.71
C PHE A 16 -21.82 -36.63 0.05
N ARG A 17 -20.71 -37.19 -0.43
CA ARG A 17 -19.38 -36.88 0.07
C ARG A 17 -18.61 -36.15 -1.01
N SER A 18 -18.14 -34.95 -0.71
CA SER A 18 -17.22 -34.22 -1.57
C SER A 18 -15.79 -34.46 -1.11
N GLU A 19 -14.89 -34.73 -2.05
CA GLU A 19 -13.47 -34.88 -1.81
C GLU A 19 -12.69 -33.84 -2.63
N SER A 20 -11.80 -33.10 -1.98
CA SER A 20 -10.92 -32.16 -2.68
C SER A 20 -9.89 -32.93 -3.49
N THR A 21 -10.00 -32.89 -4.82
CA THR A 21 -9.08 -33.59 -5.72
C THR A 21 -7.87 -32.77 -6.12
N GLY A 22 -7.94 -31.44 -5.98
CA GLY A 22 -6.80 -30.59 -6.30
C GLY A 22 -7.03 -29.12 -6.00
N SER A 23 -5.92 -28.38 -5.94
CA SER A 23 -5.91 -26.93 -5.98
C SER A 23 -4.79 -26.47 -6.90
N TRP A 24 -5.05 -25.47 -7.73
CA TRP A 24 -4.07 -24.94 -8.67
C TRP A 24 -4.17 -23.43 -8.81
N GLY A 25 -3.01 -22.83 -9.10
CA GLY A 25 -2.86 -21.41 -9.35
C GLY A 25 -3.12 -20.52 -8.14
N GLY A 26 -2.77 -19.25 -8.29
CA GLY A 26 -3.48 -18.10 -7.78
C GLY A 26 -3.51 -17.19 -8.99
N GLY A 27 -4.70 -16.77 -9.46
CA GLY A 27 -4.76 -15.99 -10.69
C GLY A 27 -3.76 -14.84 -10.58
N GLY A 28 -3.01 -14.56 -11.64
CA GLY A 28 -1.95 -13.56 -11.61
C GLY A 28 -2.43 -12.18 -11.14
N THR A 29 -1.53 -11.20 -11.11
CA THR A 29 -1.91 -9.84 -10.70
C THR A 29 -2.41 -9.06 -11.89
N VAL A 30 -3.60 -8.48 -11.77
CA VAL A 30 -4.12 -7.45 -12.67
C VAL A 30 -3.87 -6.10 -12.03
N GLU A 31 -3.03 -5.30 -12.66
CA GLU A 31 -2.71 -3.95 -12.23
C GLU A 31 -3.71 -2.95 -12.81
N VAL A 32 -4.19 -2.04 -11.96
CA VAL A 32 -5.10 -0.96 -12.33
C VAL A 32 -4.43 0.36 -11.97
N PRO A 33 -4.16 1.26 -12.93
CA PRO A 33 -3.56 2.55 -12.62
C PRO A 33 -4.52 3.41 -11.80
N ASP A 34 -4.03 3.99 -10.71
CA ASP A 34 -4.76 4.90 -9.82
C ASP A 34 -4.05 6.26 -9.75
N PRO A 35 -4.59 7.31 -10.41
CA PRO A 35 -3.97 8.63 -10.44
C PRO A 35 -4.09 9.39 -9.11
N THR A 36 -4.84 8.87 -8.14
CA THR A 36 -4.97 9.49 -6.81
C THR A 36 -3.90 9.03 -5.83
N MET A 37 -3.19 7.97 -6.17
CA MET A 37 -2.12 7.38 -5.36
C MET A 37 -0.74 7.81 -5.87
N ALA A 38 0.18 8.11 -4.95
CA ALA A 38 1.55 8.50 -5.27
C ALA A 38 2.24 7.47 -6.19
N ALA A 39 3.01 7.94 -7.18
CA ALA A 39 3.74 7.08 -8.10
C ALA A 39 4.52 5.97 -7.36
N GLY A 40 4.32 4.71 -7.77
CA GLY A 40 5.01 3.55 -7.20
C GLY A 40 4.40 2.98 -5.92
N THR A 41 3.37 3.61 -5.35
CA THR A 41 2.59 2.99 -4.26
C THR A 41 1.60 1.96 -4.83
N THR A 42 1.36 0.88 -4.09
CA THR A 42 0.41 -0.16 -4.49
C THR A 42 -0.65 -0.39 -3.43
N ARG A 43 -1.90 -0.63 -3.85
CA ARG A 43 -3.02 -0.98 -2.95
C ARG A 43 -3.74 -2.21 -3.47
N GLN A 44 -3.86 -3.23 -2.63
CA GLN A 44 -4.62 -4.42 -2.98
C GLN A 44 -6.13 -4.10 -3.02
N ILE A 45 -6.78 -4.41 -4.14
CA ILE A 45 -8.23 -4.28 -4.32
C ILE A 45 -8.90 -5.64 -4.09
N ILE A 46 -8.37 -6.70 -4.72
CA ILE A 46 -8.90 -8.07 -4.63
C ILE A 46 -7.73 -9.03 -4.43
N GLN A 47 -7.89 -9.97 -3.50
CA GLN A 47 -6.92 -11.04 -3.29
C GLN A 47 -7.08 -12.14 -4.36
N ALA A 48 -5.96 -12.73 -4.78
CA ALA A 48 -6.02 -13.92 -5.62
C ALA A 48 -6.65 -15.10 -4.86
N HIS A 49 -7.54 -15.83 -5.53
CA HIS A 49 -8.08 -17.08 -5.02
C HIS A 49 -7.57 -18.24 -5.89
N PRO A 50 -7.06 -19.33 -5.28
CA PRO A 50 -6.67 -20.50 -6.02
C PRO A 50 -7.90 -21.21 -6.61
N GLY A 51 -7.71 -21.84 -7.76
CA GLY A 51 -8.69 -22.77 -8.30
C GLY A 51 -8.72 -24.04 -7.46
N ARG A 52 -9.86 -24.71 -7.44
CA ARG A 52 -10.07 -25.95 -6.68
C ARG A 52 -10.95 -26.91 -7.46
N SER A 53 -10.64 -28.19 -7.41
CA SER A 53 -11.51 -29.26 -7.90
C SER A 53 -11.98 -30.13 -6.76
N PHE A 54 -13.22 -30.57 -6.85
CA PHE A 54 -13.81 -31.51 -5.93
C PHE A 54 -14.51 -32.60 -6.72
N ASP A 55 -14.28 -33.85 -6.32
CA ASP A 55 -15.04 -34.99 -6.82
C ASP A 55 -16.16 -35.26 -5.80
N VAL A 56 -17.40 -35.24 -6.26
CA VAL A 56 -18.59 -35.46 -5.44
C VAL A 56 -19.06 -36.89 -5.67
N TYR A 57 -19.05 -37.67 -4.59
CA TYR A 57 -19.47 -39.05 -4.56
C TYR A 57 -20.85 -39.18 -3.95
N LYS A 58 -21.66 -40.03 -4.58
CA LYS A 58 -22.94 -40.48 -4.04
C LYS A 58 -22.70 -41.77 -3.26
N GLN A 59 -23.02 -41.75 -1.98
CA GLN A 59 -22.87 -42.87 -1.08
C GLN A 59 -24.24 -43.43 -0.73
N TRP A 60 -24.45 -44.72 -1.00
CA TRP A 60 -25.64 -45.44 -0.54
C TRP A 60 -25.32 -46.08 0.79
N LYS A 61 -26.03 -45.65 1.83
CA LYS A 61 -25.87 -46.12 3.20
C LYS A 61 -27.01 -47.05 3.57
N ASP A 62 -26.69 -48.16 4.24
CA ASP A 62 -27.69 -49.04 4.84
C ASP A 62 -28.39 -48.37 6.04
N ALA A 63 -29.38 -49.05 6.63
CA ALA A 63 -30.09 -48.57 7.81
C ALA A 63 -29.20 -48.40 9.05
N SER A 64 -28.02 -49.00 9.06
CA SER A 64 -27.00 -48.91 10.12
C SER A 64 -25.98 -47.79 9.87
N GLY A 65 -26.03 -47.13 8.71
CA GLY A 65 -25.14 -46.04 8.31
C GLY A 65 -23.87 -46.47 7.55
N ASN A 66 -23.71 -47.75 7.22
CA ASN A 66 -22.55 -48.25 6.48
C ASN A 66 -22.67 -47.97 4.98
N VAL A 67 -21.58 -47.56 4.34
CA VAL A 67 -21.54 -47.31 2.90
C VAL A 67 -21.51 -48.64 2.15
N VAL A 68 -22.58 -48.95 1.41
CA VAL A 68 -22.74 -50.19 0.62
C VAL A 68 -22.31 -49.99 -0.82
N ARG A 69 -22.43 -48.76 -1.32
CA ARG A 69 -22.01 -48.39 -2.66
C ARG A 69 -21.51 -46.95 -2.66
N GLU A 70 -20.51 -46.68 -3.49
CA GLU A 70 -20.02 -45.35 -3.78
C GLU A 70 -19.90 -45.19 -5.30
N GLU A 71 -20.36 -44.05 -5.83
CA GLU A 71 -20.29 -43.73 -7.26
C GLU A 71 -19.94 -42.26 -7.42
N LEU A 72 -19.00 -41.97 -8.32
CA LEU A 72 -18.69 -40.59 -8.68
C LEU A 72 -19.91 -39.98 -9.37
N TYR A 73 -20.51 -38.98 -8.72
CA TYR A 73 -21.70 -38.32 -9.22
C TYR A 73 -21.36 -37.10 -10.07
N TYR A 74 -20.44 -36.26 -9.58
CA TYR A 74 -20.12 -35.01 -10.23
C TYR A 74 -18.68 -34.57 -9.94
N LYS A 75 -18.12 -33.74 -10.83
CA LYS A 75 -16.85 -33.05 -10.61
C LYS A 75 -17.09 -31.55 -10.59
N ASP A 76 -16.91 -30.94 -9.43
CA ASP A 76 -16.94 -29.51 -9.24
C ASP A 76 -15.58 -28.91 -9.53
N VAL A 77 -15.53 -27.88 -10.37
CA VAL A 77 -14.31 -27.14 -10.71
C VAL A 77 -14.57 -25.66 -10.48
N TYR A 78 -13.79 -25.07 -9.58
CA TYR A 78 -13.79 -23.63 -9.30
C TYR A 78 -12.55 -23.01 -9.92
N ASP A 79 -12.76 -22.05 -10.82
CA ASP A 79 -11.65 -21.36 -11.50
C ASP A 79 -10.87 -20.45 -10.54
N PRO A 80 -9.53 -20.32 -10.75
CA PRO A 80 -8.73 -19.37 -10.00
C PRO A 80 -9.14 -17.93 -10.33
N LYS A 81 -9.18 -17.07 -9.30
CA LYS A 81 -9.44 -15.63 -9.48
C LYS A 81 -8.15 -14.83 -9.33
N PRO A 82 -7.84 -13.92 -10.27
CA PRO A 82 -6.65 -13.09 -10.19
C PRO A 82 -6.74 -12.03 -9.09
N ALA A 83 -5.56 -11.69 -8.53
CA ALA A 83 -5.45 -10.53 -7.67
C ALA A 83 -5.66 -9.26 -8.49
N LYS A 84 -6.28 -8.23 -7.89
CA LYS A 84 -6.32 -6.88 -8.48
C LYS A 84 -5.58 -5.92 -7.56
N VAL A 85 -4.63 -5.18 -8.12
CA VAL A 85 -3.81 -4.21 -7.39
C VAL A 85 -3.91 -2.85 -8.07
N ALA A 86 -4.22 -1.82 -7.31
CA ALA A 86 -4.14 -0.44 -7.75
C ALA A 86 -2.67 0.00 -7.71
N VAL A 87 -2.14 0.57 -8.79
CA VAL A 87 -0.78 1.11 -8.86
C VAL A 87 -0.87 2.62 -8.98
N GLY A 88 -0.30 3.34 -8.02
CA GLY A 88 -0.30 4.78 -8.00
C GLY A 88 0.48 5.36 -9.17
N THR A 89 -0.13 6.30 -9.88
CA THR A 89 0.45 7.02 -11.03
C THR A 89 0.45 8.53 -10.84
N ALA A 90 0.10 9.03 -9.64
CA ALA A 90 0.11 10.47 -9.37
C ALA A 90 1.52 11.03 -9.57
N ALA A 91 1.62 12.10 -10.37
CA ALA A 91 2.86 12.81 -10.58
C ALA A 91 3.42 13.29 -9.23
N ALA A 92 4.72 13.11 -9.03
CA ALA A 92 5.39 13.66 -7.85
C ALA A 92 5.18 15.17 -7.82
N ALA A 93 4.81 15.70 -6.65
CA ALA A 93 4.74 17.15 -6.47
C ALA A 93 6.13 17.74 -6.77
N PRO A 94 6.21 18.86 -7.51
CA PRO A 94 7.49 19.51 -7.77
C PRO A 94 8.16 19.84 -6.44
N VAL A 95 9.41 19.39 -6.28
CA VAL A 95 10.27 19.82 -5.17
C VAL A 95 10.56 21.30 -5.37
N VAL A 96 9.86 22.14 -4.61
CA VAL A 96 10.26 23.55 -4.46
C VAL A 96 11.57 23.58 -3.66
N PRO A 97 12.62 24.24 -4.15
CA PRO A 97 13.83 24.46 -3.38
C PRO A 97 13.47 25.17 -2.08
N VAL A 98 13.85 24.60 -0.94
CA VAL A 98 13.77 25.30 0.35
C VAL A 98 14.84 26.38 0.30
N GLU A 99 14.44 27.65 0.32
CA GLU A 99 15.37 28.76 0.55
C GLU A 99 16.03 28.53 1.92
N GLU A 100 17.36 28.41 1.94
CA GLU A 100 18.14 28.41 3.18
C GLU A 100 17.82 29.69 3.96
N ALA A 101 17.33 29.52 5.19
CA ALA A 101 17.18 30.64 6.11
C ALA A 101 18.58 31.27 6.33
N PRO A 102 18.71 32.60 6.28
CA PRO A 102 19.99 33.26 6.50
C PRO A 102 20.52 32.89 7.89
N ALA A 103 21.80 32.53 7.95
CA ALA A 103 22.50 32.22 9.20
C ALA A 103 22.39 33.40 10.18
N PRO A 104 22.27 33.14 11.50
CA PRO A 104 22.20 34.20 12.50
C PRO A 104 23.49 35.03 12.48
N VAL A 105 23.34 36.34 12.29
CA VAL A 105 24.44 37.31 12.38
C VAL A 105 24.90 37.34 13.84
N VAL A 106 26.15 36.94 14.08
CA VAL A 106 26.81 37.10 15.37
C VAL A 106 27.18 38.57 15.51
N GLU A 107 26.60 39.28 16.48
CA GLU A 107 26.98 40.67 16.78
C GLU A 107 28.44 40.71 17.27
N GLN A 108 29.30 41.32 16.47
CA GLN A 108 30.66 41.68 16.85
C GLN A 108 30.61 42.91 17.79
N PRO A 109 31.33 42.93 18.93
CA PRO A 109 31.29 44.07 19.83
C PRO A 109 31.92 45.31 19.16
N ALA A 110 31.30 46.47 19.40
CA ALA A 110 31.66 47.76 18.81
C ALA A 110 33.09 48.19 19.18
N PRO A 111 33.85 48.82 18.25
CA PRO A 111 35.13 49.43 18.57
C PRO A 111 34.95 50.60 19.55
N VAL A 112 35.79 50.65 20.59
CA VAL A 112 35.88 51.77 21.51
C VAL A 112 36.52 52.96 20.79
N GLU A 113 35.82 54.09 20.67
CA GLU A 113 36.36 55.35 20.16
C GLU A 113 37.39 55.94 21.17
N GLU A 114 38.62 56.20 20.71
CA GLU A 114 39.60 57.04 21.41
C GLU A 114 39.21 58.53 21.30
N PRO A 115 39.42 59.34 22.35
CA PRO A 115 39.08 60.77 22.33
C PRO A 115 40.00 61.57 21.39
N PRO A 116 39.50 62.66 20.77
CA PRO A 116 40.27 63.45 19.82
C PRO A 116 41.42 64.23 20.48
N ALA A 117 42.59 64.23 19.83
CA ALA A 117 43.73 65.07 20.20
C ALA A 117 43.48 66.56 19.84
N PRO A 118 44.02 67.52 20.61
CA PRO A 118 43.77 68.95 20.40
C PRO A 118 44.49 69.50 19.16
N VAL A 119 43.78 70.35 18.42
CA VAL A 119 44.22 71.04 17.19
C VAL A 119 45.22 72.15 17.54
N VAL A 120 46.29 72.22 16.74
CA VAL A 120 47.41 73.17 16.80
C VAL A 120 46.97 74.56 16.31
N GLU A 121 47.19 75.62 17.10
CA GLU A 121 47.05 77.02 16.67
C GLU A 121 48.20 77.44 15.74
N GLN A 122 47.88 77.91 14.54
CA GLN A 122 48.80 78.70 13.70
C GLN A 122 48.49 80.20 13.87
N PRO A 123 49.49 81.09 13.97
CA PRO A 123 49.26 82.53 14.12
C PRO A 123 48.77 83.20 12.82
N PRO A 124 47.96 84.26 12.94
CA PRO A 124 47.31 84.93 11.81
C PRO A 124 48.27 85.76 10.95
N VAL A 125 48.10 85.68 9.63
CA VAL A 125 48.71 86.56 8.63
C VAL A 125 48.00 87.92 8.62
N THR A 126 48.74 89.00 8.91
CA THR A 126 48.29 90.39 8.75
C THR A 126 48.38 90.83 7.28
N PRO A 127 47.35 91.49 6.71
CA PRO A 127 47.45 92.19 5.45
C PRO A 127 48.08 93.59 5.62
N ASP A 128 48.96 93.94 4.69
CA ASP A 128 49.67 95.23 4.58
C ASP A 128 48.74 96.34 4.05
N PRO A 129 48.74 97.57 4.59
CA PRO A 129 48.02 98.70 4.00
C PRO A 129 48.86 99.46 2.95
N ALA A 130 48.16 99.98 1.94
CA ALA A 130 48.66 100.68 0.75
C ALA A 130 49.57 101.90 0.97
N VAL A 131 50.52 102.13 0.03
CA VAL A 131 50.74 103.37 -0.75
C VAL A 131 51.35 103.02 -2.10
#